data_AF-A0A0F0HRX8-F1
#
_entry.id   AF-A0A0F0HRX8-F1
#
_cell.length_a   1.000
_cell.length_b   1.000
_cell.length_c   1.000
_cell.angle_alpha   90.00
_cell.angle_beta   90.00
_cell.angle_gamma   90.00
#
_symmetry.space_group_name_H-M   'P 1'
#
loop_
_entity.id
_entity.type
_entity.pdbx_description
1 polymer ?
#
loop_
_entity_poly.entity_id
_entity_poly.type
_entity_poly.pdbx_seq_one_letter_code
_entity_poly.pdbx_strand_id
1 'polypeptide(L)'
;MGPIDAAVLQEAVDASPLTARYRDAVDRESAYEKLAARAEQARREAQPPEEPGPAPERRREPAGREVGRQQEVGGLLGALLSNPTVKSLARSAGTQLGREISRSIFGTSKRRR
;
A
#
# COMPACT_ATOMS: atom_id res chain seq x y z
N MET A 1 3.49 -37.19 39.68
CA MET A 1 2.69 -35.94 39.78
C MET A 1 1.61 -35.99 38.71
N GLY A 2 0.34 -35.90 39.09
CA GLY A 2 -0.81 -35.91 38.17
C GLY A 2 -1.48 -34.53 38.10
N PRO A 3 -2.41 -34.33 37.15
CA PRO A 3 -3.17 -33.08 37.06
C PRO A 3 -4.03 -32.85 38.31
N ILE A 4 -4.20 -31.59 38.68
CA ILE A 4 -5.08 -31.17 39.78
C ILE A 4 -6.55 -31.38 39.39
N ASP A 5 -7.39 -31.66 40.38
CA ASP A 5 -8.85 -31.69 40.18
C ASP A 5 -9.37 -30.32 39.70
N ALA A 6 -10.31 -30.34 38.77
CA ALA A 6 -10.83 -29.13 38.14
C ALA A 6 -11.57 -28.22 39.13
N ALA A 7 -12.27 -28.78 40.13
CA ALA A 7 -12.97 -27.98 41.14
C ALA A 7 -11.97 -27.24 42.03
N VAL A 8 -10.89 -27.92 42.42
CA VAL A 8 -9.82 -27.31 43.23
C VAL A 8 -9.11 -26.19 42.46
N LEU A 9 -8.86 -26.38 41.15
CA LEU A 9 -8.31 -25.33 40.30
C LEU A 9 -9.25 -24.11 40.23
N GLN A 10 -10.54 -24.35 40.02
CA GLN A 10 -11.53 -23.30 39.88
C GLN A 10 -11.68 -22.49 41.17
N GLU A 11 -11.73 -23.15 42.33
CA GLU A 11 -11.77 -22.49 43.65
C GLU A 11 -10.55 -21.59 43.87
N ALA A 12 -9.35 -22.07 43.52
CA ALA A 12 -8.13 -21.30 43.62
C ALA A 12 -8.13 -20.06 42.71
N VAL A 13 -8.67 -20.18 41.49
CA VAL A 13 -8.82 -19.04 40.56
C VAL A 13 -9.84 -18.04 41.11
N ASP A 14 -10.98 -18.51 41.60
CA ASP A 14 -12.07 -17.64 42.10
C ASP A 14 -11.66 -16.86 43.35
N ALA A 15 -10.86 -17.46 44.24
CA ALA A 15 -10.31 -16.81 45.43
C ALA A 15 -9.25 -15.73 45.14
N SER A 16 -8.81 -15.58 43.88
CA SER A 16 -7.74 -14.65 43.51
C SER A 16 -8.18 -13.17 43.62
N PRO A 17 -7.35 -12.28 44.19
CA PRO A 17 -7.63 -10.84 44.18
C PRO A 17 -7.57 -10.23 42.77
N LEU A 18 -7.00 -10.96 41.80
CA LEU A 18 -6.86 -10.56 40.41
C LEU A 18 -8.10 -10.85 39.56
N THR A 19 -9.07 -11.58 40.11
CA THR A 19 -10.31 -11.99 39.42
C THR A 19 -11.03 -10.79 38.81
N ALA A 20 -11.17 -9.68 39.56
CA ALA A 20 -11.87 -8.49 39.07
C ALA A 20 -11.22 -7.86 37.81
N ARG A 21 -9.93 -8.11 37.57
CA ARG A 21 -9.18 -7.51 36.45
C ARG A 21 -8.93 -8.48 35.30
N TYR A 22 -8.77 -9.77 35.60
CA TYR A 22 -8.26 -10.75 34.65
C TYR A 22 -9.15 -11.99 34.46
N ARG A 23 -10.30 -12.11 35.14
CA ARG A 23 -11.21 -13.25 34.98
C ARG A 23 -11.74 -13.36 33.55
N ASP A 24 -12.12 -12.23 32.98
CA ASP A 24 -12.81 -12.21 31.70
C ASP A 24 -11.81 -12.30 30.54
N ALA A 25 -11.97 -13.32 29.72
CA ALA A 25 -11.22 -13.47 28.49
C ALA A 25 -11.71 -12.42 27.47
N VAL A 26 -10.81 -11.54 27.04
CA VAL A 26 -11.08 -10.54 25.99
C VAL A 26 -10.35 -10.94 24.73
N ASP A 27 -11.10 -11.42 23.74
CA ASP A 27 -10.58 -11.67 22.40
C ASP A 27 -10.62 -10.38 21.58
N ARG A 28 -9.45 -9.87 21.17
CA ARG A 28 -9.32 -8.61 20.44
C ARG A 28 -8.84 -8.92 19.05
N GLU A 29 -9.35 -8.15 18.08
CA GLU A 29 -8.88 -8.23 16.69
C GLU A 29 -7.35 -8.26 16.62
N SER A 30 -6.83 -9.35 16.07
CA SER A 30 -5.40 -9.58 15.97
C SER A 30 -4.75 -8.60 15.00
N ALA A 31 -3.44 -8.41 15.12
CA ALA A 31 -2.68 -7.63 14.14
C ALA A 31 -2.82 -8.25 12.73
N TYR A 32 -2.87 -9.58 12.65
CA TYR A 32 -3.07 -10.31 11.41
C TYR A 32 -4.42 -9.96 10.77
N GLU A 33 -5.53 -10.07 11.51
CA GLU A 33 -6.86 -9.72 10.99
C GLU A 33 -6.94 -8.28 10.50
N LYS A 34 -6.39 -7.34 11.27
CA LYS A 34 -6.33 -5.92 10.88
C LYS A 34 -5.54 -5.71 9.60
N LEU A 35 -4.42 -6.40 9.43
CA LEU A 35 -3.59 -6.29 8.24
C LEU A 35 -4.23 -6.98 7.03
N ALA A 36 -4.84 -8.15 7.22
CA ALA A 36 -5.56 -8.87 6.19
C ALA A 36 -6.73 -8.03 5.68
N ALA A 37 -7.55 -7.46 6.58
CA ALA A 37 -8.65 -6.57 6.22
C ALA A 37 -8.18 -5.34 5.43
N ARG A 38 -7.07 -4.72 5.82
CA ARG A 38 -6.48 -3.59 5.07
C ARG A 38 -5.98 -4.01 3.68
N ALA A 39 -5.36 -5.19 3.57
CA ALA A 39 -4.89 -5.70 2.30
C ALA A 39 -6.06 -6.03 1.35
N GLU A 40 -7.14 -6.61 1.87
CA GLU A 40 -8.37 -6.82 1.11
C GLU A 40 -9.01 -5.52 0.67
N GLN A 41 -9.06 -4.51 1.55
CA GLN A 41 -9.57 -3.19 1.21
C GLN A 41 -8.74 -2.54 0.09
N ALA A 42 -7.41 -2.57 0.19
CA ALA A 42 -6.53 -2.05 -0.85
C ALA A 42 -6.72 -2.76 -2.20
N ARG A 43 -6.98 -4.07 -2.21
CA ARG A 43 -7.27 -4.82 -3.44
C ARG A 43 -8.60 -4.40 -4.07
N ARG A 44 -9.63 -4.14 -3.26
CA ARG A 44 -10.93 -3.65 -3.74
C ARG A 44 -10.82 -2.25 -4.33
N GLU A 45 -10.05 -1.37 -3.69
CA GLU A 45 -9.81 0.00 -4.17
C GLU A 45 -8.93 0.06 -5.42
N ALA A 46 -8.03 -0.92 -5.59
CA ALA A 46 -7.18 -1.05 -6.77
C ALA A 46 -7.88 -1.72 -7.97
N GLN A 47 -9.11 -2.21 -7.80
CA GLN A 47 -9.88 -2.77 -8.91
C GLN A 47 -10.36 -1.59 -9.77
N PRO A 48 -9.89 -1.46 -11.03
CA PRO A 48 -10.36 -0.39 -11.89
C PRO A 48 -11.87 -0.54 -12.07
N PRO A 49 -12.64 0.57 -12.16
CA PRO A 49 -14.00 0.47 -12.64
C PRO A 49 -13.96 -0.27 -13.98
N GLU A 50 -14.91 -1.19 -14.23
CA GLU A 50 -15.09 -1.78 -15.55
C GLU A 50 -15.28 -0.63 -16.54
N GLU A 51 -14.21 -0.28 -17.26
CA GLU A 51 -14.26 0.73 -18.31
C GLU A 51 -15.18 0.17 -19.40
N PRO A 52 -16.22 0.91 -19.83
CA PRO A 52 -16.89 0.56 -21.07
C PRO A 52 -15.84 0.58 -22.19
N GLY A 53 -15.83 -0.49 -22.99
CA GLY A 53 -14.76 -0.80 -23.95
C GLY A 53 -14.34 0.33 -24.89
N PRO A 54 -13.18 0.19 -25.55
CA PRO A 54 -12.49 1.29 -26.22
C PRO A 54 -13.36 1.93 -27.31
N ALA A 55 -13.64 3.22 -27.15
CA ALA A 55 -14.13 4.08 -28.23
C ALA A 55 -12.99 4.34 -29.24
N PRO A 56 -13.27 4.34 -30.56
CA PRO A 56 -12.22 4.38 -31.58
C PRO A 56 -11.47 5.72 -31.62
N GLU A 57 -10.18 5.59 -31.92
CA GLU A 57 -9.15 6.63 -32.01
C GLU A 57 -9.58 7.87 -32.81
N ARG A 58 -9.54 9.05 -32.17
CA ARG A 58 -9.42 10.31 -32.91
C ARG A 58 -7.95 10.65 -33.08
N ARG A 59 -7.45 10.27 -34.25
CA ARG A 59 -6.25 10.80 -34.91
C ARG A 59 -6.21 12.33 -34.75
N ARG A 60 -5.20 12.85 -34.04
CA ARG A 60 -4.81 14.26 -34.08
C ARG A 60 -3.38 14.32 -34.61
N GLU A 61 -3.24 14.92 -35.79
CA GLU A 61 -1.96 15.22 -36.44
C GLU A 61 -1.09 16.19 -35.61
N PRO A 62 0.25 16.12 -35.75
CA PRO A 62 1.17 16.95 -34.99
C PRO A 62 1.39 18.32 -35.65
N ALA A 63 1.17 19.41 -34.89
CA ALA A 63 1.66 20.74 -35.21
C ALA A 63 3.03 20.96 -34.53
N GLY A 64 4.03 21.33 -35.34
CA GLY A 64 5.45 21.34 -34.98
C GLY A 64 5.90 22.42 -33.99
N ARG A 65 7.10 22.19 -33.45
CA ARG A 65 8.08 23.24 -33.09
C ARG A 65 9.48 22.66 -32.88
N GLU A 66 10.31 22.89 -33.89
CA GLU A 66 11.77 23.14 -33.83
C GLU A 66 12.10 24.29 -32.84
N VAL A 67 13.24 24.50 -32.17
CA VAL A 67 14.64 24.01 -32.12
C VAL A 67 15.13 24.28 -30.68
N GLY A 68 16.09 23.51 -30.13
CA GLY A 68 16.78 23.97 -28.92
C GLY A 68 17.86 23.09 -28.28
N ARG A 69 18.85 22.64 -29.08
CA ARG A 69 20.29 22.51 -28.71
C ARG A 69 20.62 22.17 -27.24
N GLN A 70 21.12 20.97 -26.97
CA GLN A 70 22.50 20.74 -26.46
C GLN A 70 22.73 19.29 -25.99
N GLN A 71 23.87 18.78 -26.45
CA GLN A 71 24.70 17.76 -25.82
C GLN A 71 24.27 16.30 -26.01
N GLU A 72 25.01 15.68 -26.90
CA GLU A 72 25.37 14.28 -26.94
C GLU A 72 25.55 13.73 -25.52
N VAL A 73 24.54 13.02 -25.02
CA VAL A 73 24.71 12.09 -23.90
C VAL A 73 24.00 10.79 -24.27
N GLY A 74 24.79 9.87 -24.82
CA GLY A 74 24.52 8.43 -24.76
C GLY A 74 23.47 7.89 -25.74
N GLY A 75 23.96 7.14 -26.73
CA GLY A 75 23.14 6.25 -27.54
C GLY A 75 22.22 5.33 -26.71
N LEU A 76 21.21 4.79 -27.39
CA LEU A 76 20.08 3.99 -26.86
C LEU A 76 19.23 4.71 -25.79
N LEU A 77 19.82 5.29 -24.76
CA LEU A 77 19.14 6.00 -23.68
C LEU A 77 18.44 7.27 -24.16
N GLY A 78 19.10 8.06 -25.02
CA GLY A 78 18.48 9.22 -25.69
C GLY A 78 17.32 8.84 -26.61
N ALA A 79 17.37 7.66 -27.25
CA ALA A 79 16.31 7.14 -28.10
C ALA A 79 15.12 6.59 -27.29
N LEU A 80 15.37 6.01 -26.11
CA LEU A 80 14.31 5.60 -25.19
C LEU A 80 13.59 6.81 -24.58
N LEU A 81 14.32 7.87 -24.23
CA LEU A 81 13.75 9.09 -23.64
C LEU A 81 12.95 9.95 -24.63
N SER A 82 13.22 9.82 -25.94
CA SER A 82 12.47 10.49 -27.00
C SER A 82 11.21 9.71 -27.44
N ASN A 83 11.07 8.45 -27.03
CA ASN A 83 9.89 7.64 -27.36
C ASN A 83 8.66 8.06 -26.51
N PRO A 84 7.56 8.52 -27.14
CA PRO A 84 6.36 8.98 -26.44
C PRO A 84 5.72 7.92 -25.53
N THR A 85 5.83 6.63 -25.85
CA THR A 85 5.30 5.55 -25.00
C THR A 85 6.10 5.40 -23.71
N VAL A 86 7.43 5.37 -23.80
CA VAL A 86 8.34 5.34 -22.65
C VAL A 86 8.17 6.58 -21.79
N LYS A 87 8.03 7.76 -22.41
CA LYS A 87 7.79 9.03 -21.70
C LYS A 87 6.47 9.04 -20.94
N SER A 88 5.41 8.45 -21.51
CA SER A 88 4.12 8.31 -20.83
C SER A 88 4.20 7.35 -19.64
N LEU A 89 4.89 6.21 -19.80
CA LEU A 89 5.11 5.22 -18.75
C LEU A 89 5.96 5.79 -17.61
N ALA A 90 7.04 6.50 -17.95
CA ALA A 90 7.93 7.14 -16.98
C ALA A 90 7.22 8.25 -16.19
N ARG A 91 6.35 9.04 -16.83
CA ARG A 91 5.55 10.07 -16.13
C ARG A 91 4.53 9.45 -15.17
N SER A 92 3.89 8.34 -15.56
CA SER A 92 2.94 7.61 -14.73
C SER A 92 3.62 6.90 -13.55
N ALA A 93 4.69 6.14 -13.81
CA ALA A 93 5.45 5.45 -12.78
C ALA A 93 6.17 6.43 -11.84
N GLY A 94 6.68 7.54 -12.37
CA GLY A 94 7.39 8.57 -11.59
C GLY A 94 6.51 9.30 -10.59
N THR A 95 5.21 9.49 -10.86
CA THR A 95 4.29 10.12 -9.89
C THR A 95 3.83 9.15 -8.81
N GLN A 96 3.60 7.88 -9.15
CA GLN A 96 3.19 6.85 -8.18
C GLN A 96 4.35 6.47 -7.26
N LEU A 97 5.49 6.05 -7.84
CA LEU A 97 6.68 5.67 -7.07
C LEU A 97 7.33 6.88 -6.39
N GLY A 98 7.33 8.05 -7.03
CA GLY A 98 7.90 9.26 -6.46
C GLY A 98 7.20 9.69 -5.18
N ARG A 99 5.87 9.54 -5.08
CA ARG A 99 5.11 9.93 -3.87
C ARG A 99 5.26 8.92 -2.73
N GLU A 100 5.45 7.65 -3.04
CA GLU A 100 5.69 6.60 -2.04
C GLU A 100 7.13 6.61 -1.55
N ILE A 101 8.10 6.70 -2.45
CA ILE A 101 9.53 6.77 -2.13
C ILE A 101 9.84 8.08 -1.39
N SER A 102 9.28 9.22 -1.80
CA SER A 102 9.49 10.47 -1.05
C SER A 102 8.95 10.38 0.38
N ARG A 103 7.78 9.76 0.60
CA ARG A 103 7.26 9.51 1.96
C ARG A 103 8.09 8.49 2.74
N SER A 104 8.67 7.51 2.07
CA SER A 104 9.49 6.46 2.69
C SER A 104 10.89 6.94 3.04
N ILE A 105 11.54 7.73 2.17
CA ILE A 105 12.91 8.23 2.35
C ILE A 105 12.94 9.50 3.20
N PHE A 106 11.98 10.43 3.03
CA PHE A 106 11.92 11.66 3.84
C PHE A 106 11.05 11.55 5.09
N GLY A 107 10.64 10.33 5.44
CA GLY A 107 10.06 10.02 6.73
C GLY A 107 8.57 10.31 6.83
N THR A 108 7.83 9.27 7.19
CA THR A 108 6.49 9.37 7.77
C THR A 108 6.59 9.96 9.17
N SER A 109 6.80 11.27 9.25
CA SER A 109 6.59 12.03 10.49
C SER A 109 5.09 11.96 10.83
N LYS A 110 4.78 11.08 11.79
CA LYS A 110 3.48 10.95 12.43
C LYS A 110 3.12 12.29 13.06
N ARG A 111 2.21 13.05 12.44
CA ARG A 111 1.61 14.24 13.05
C ARG A 111 0.82 13.80 14.29
N ARG A 112 1.45 13.88 15.47
CA ARG A 112 0.74 13.86 16.74
C ARG A 112 -0.15 15.11 16.77
N ARG A 113 -1.45 14.90 16.88
CA ARG A 113 -2.34 15.82 17.59
C ARG A 113 -2.54 15.25 18.98
#